data_AF-A0A117LKL9-F1
#
_entry.id   AF-A0A117LKL9-F1
#
_cell.length_a   1.000
_cell.length_b   1.000
_cell.length_c   1.000
_cell.angle_alpha   90.00
_cell.angle_beta   90.00
_cell.angle_gamma   90.00
#
_symmetry.space_group_name_H-M   'P 1'
#
loop_
_entity.id
_entity.type
_entity.pdbx_description
1 polymer ?
#
loop_
_entity_poly.entity_id
_entity_poly.type
_entity_poly.pdbx_seq_one_letter_code
_entity_poly.pdbx_strand_id
1 'polypeptide(L)'
;DPGSYQIAVRLGAPVKKVRMSLNLINTKIHFWRIKNRTQIRTEFVKNPLYHIYFSHADMQLYQSLKERLKTHTSVYTVSLGLSQLLGNIQFMGEKEMTMKKGEDVIPVHSVIPRWKKTVKSIEYPEGAEIFSVNYPLHMTPERVVDDRDVVLFDRNGHAIHCIPDTYCQLETGENIVLF
;
A
#
# COMPACT_ATOMS: atom_id res chain seq x y z
N ASP A 1 -21.59 -4.32 -3.91
CA ASP A 1 -21.12 -2.96 -4.20
C ASP A 1 -19.60 -3.01 -4.32
N PRO A 2 -18.96 -2.50 -5.39
CA PRO A 2 -17.50 -2.50 -5.54
C PRO A 2 -16.74 -1.81 -4.38
N GLY A 3 -17.45 -1.05 -3.53
CA GLY A 3 -16.89 -0.41 -2.34
C GLY A 3 -16.88 -1.26 -1.06
N SER A 4 -17.39 -2.49 -1.05
CA SER A 4 -17.47 -3.33 0.17
C SER A 4 -16.20 -4.17 0.41
N TYR A 5 -15.02 -3.62 0.13
CA TYR A 5 -13.75 -4.27 0.37
C TYR A 5 -13.06 -3.69 1.61
N GLN A 6 -12.19 -4.49 2.20
CA GLN A 6 -11.28 -4.08 3.25
C GLN A 6 -9.87 -4.49 2.83
N ILE A 7 -8.93 -3.57 3.02
CA ILE A 7 -7.53 -3.80 2.70
C ILE A 7 -6.68 -3.38 3.89
N ALA A 8 -5.55 -4.05 4.12
CA ALA A 8 -4.45 -3.54 4.91
C ALA A 8 -3.13 -3.82 4.19
N VAL A 9 -2.14 -2.98 4.45
CA VAL A 9 -0.81 -3.10 3.83
C VAL A 9 0.23 -3.13 4.92
N ARG A 10 1.14 -4.09 4.87
CA ARG A 10 2.33 -4.17 5.70
C ARG A 10 3.57 -4.09 4.83
N LEU A 11 4.59 -3.41 5.34
CA LEU A 11 5.93 -3.40 4.75
C LEU A 11 6.64 -4.72 5.09
N GLY A 12 7.04 -5.47 4.06
CA GLY A 12 7.84 -6.69 4.23
C GLY A 12 9.35 -6.43 4.17
N ALA A 13 9.77 -5.22 3.78
CA ALA A 13 11.16 -4.82 3.71
C ALA A 13 11.32 -3.32 4.03
N PRO A 14 12.50 -2.88 4.49
CA PRO A 14 12.78 -1.47 4.72
C PRO A 14 12.60 -0.61 3.47
N VAL A 15 11.95 0.54 3.63
CA VAL A 15 11.71 1.51 2.57
C VAL A 15 13.01 2.21 2.20
N LYS A 16 13.49 1.90 0.98
CA LYS A 16 14.69 2.47 0.38
C LYS A 16 14.29 3.27 -0.85
N LYS A 17 14.95 4.40 -1.06
CA LYS A 17 14.69 5.30 -2.20
C LYS A 17 15.93 5.43 -3.05
N VAL A 18 15.76 5.44 -4.37
CA VAL A 18 16.81 5.76 -5.35
C VAL A 18 16.33 6.85 -6.27
N ARG A 19 17.27 7.69 -6.72
CA ARG A 19 16.97 8.75 -7.69
C ARG A 19 17.66 8.43 -9.00
N MET A 20 16.91 8.44 -10.09
CA MET A 20 17.39 8.17 -11.43
C MET A 20 16.87 9.23 -12.39
N SER A 21 17.67 9.61 -13.37
CA SER A 21 17.25 10.55 -14.41
C SER A 21 16.61 9.78 -15.57
N LEU A 22 15.33 10.03 -15.81
CA LEU A 22 14.61 9.48 -16.96
C LEU A 22 14.74 10.43 -18.15
N ASN A 23 15.10 9.88 -19.31
CA ASN A 23 15.14 10.60 -20.58
C ASN A 23 13.83 10.40 -21.35
N LEU A 24 12.83 11.25 -21.09
CA LEU A 24 11.50 11.12 -21.70
C LEU A 24 11.47 11.77 -23.09
N ILE A 25 10.75 11.12 -24.01
CA ILE A 25 10.50 11.64 -25.36
C ILE A 25 9.22 12.49 -25.31
N ASN A 26 9.21 13.63 -26.01
CA ASN A 26 7.99 14.41 -26.18
C ASN A 26 7.08 13.74 -27.22
N THR A 27 5.97 13.16 -26.77
CA THR A 27 5.00 12.46 -27.62
C THR A 27 3.89 13.36 -28.19
N LYS A 28 3.88 14.67 -27.86
CA LYS A 28 2.80 15.58 -28.28
C LYS A 28 2.91 16.08 -29.72
N ILE A 29 4.07 15.93 -30.39
CA ILE A 29 4.33 16.53 -31.72
C ILE A 29 4.59 15.45 -32.78
N HIS A 30 5.73 14.75 -32.72
CA HIS A 30 6.07 13.67 -33.64
C HIS A 30 6.80 12.55 -32.89
N PHE A 31 6.19 11.38 -32.77
CA PHE A 31 6.82 10.24 -32.06
C PHE A 31 8.01 9.64 -32.83
N TRP A 32 8.05 9.77 -34.16
CA TRP A 32 9.09 9.22 -35.03
C TRP A 32 10.27 10.17 -35.26
N ARG A 33 10.14 11.46 -34.93
CA ARG A 33 11.19 12.48 -35.06
C ARG A 33 11.57 13.01 -33.68
N ILE A 34 12.43 12.27 -32.98
CA ILE A 34 12.93 12.64 -31.66
C ILE A 34 13.91 13.82 -31.81
N LYS A 35 13.41 15.05 -31.63
CA LYS A 35 14.25 16.27 -31.63
C LYS A 35 14.74 16.65 -30.23
N ASN A 36 13.86 16.52 -29.24
CA ASN A 36 14.11 16.96 -27.86
C ASN A 36 13.80 15.82 -26.88
N ARG A 37 14.62 15.70 -25.83
CA ARG A 37 14.38 14.82 -24.67
C ARG A 37 14.27 15.66 -23.41
N THR A 38 13.32 15.33 -22.55
CA THR A 38 13.21 15.94 -21.22
C THR A 38 13.87 15.01 -20.21
N GLN A 39 14.92 15.50 -19.56
CA GLN A 39 15.54 14.77 -18.45
C GLN A 39 14.81 15.12 -17.16
N ILE A 40 14.12 14.14 -16.58
CA ILE A 40 13.41 14.31 -15.31
C ILE A 40 14.10 13.46 -14.26
N ARG A 41 14.51 14.08 -13.16
CA ARG A 41 15.02 13.35 -11.99
C ARG A 41 13.84 12.77 -11.23
N THR A 42 13.70 11.45 -11.26
CA THR A 42 12.58 10.72 -10.64
C THR A 42 13.09 9.92 -9.44
N GLU A 43 12.29 9.89 -8.37
CA GLU A 43 12.54 9.08 -7.18
C GLU A 43 11.72 7.78 -7.26
N PHE A 44 12.37 6.65 -6.98
CA PHE A 44 11.76 5.32 -6.99
C PHE A 44 11.98 4.62 -5.65
N VAL A 45 11.06 3.74 -5.28
CA VAL A 45 11.25 2.81 -4.18
C VAL A 45 12.10 1.64 -4.67
N LYS A 46 13.20 1.35 -3.97
CA LYS A 46 14.15 0.29 -4.32
C LYS A 46 13.80 -1.00 -3.58
N ASN A 47 13.61 -2.08 -4.34
CA ASN A 47 13.31 -3.43 -3.85
C ASN A 47 12.16 -3.45 -2.82
N PRO A 48 10.98 -2.87 -3.14
CA PRO A 48 9.85 -2.90 -2.24
C PRO A 48 9.32 -4.33 -2.06
N LEU A 49 8.83 -4.63 -0.85
CA LEU A 49 8.08 -5.83 -0.54
C LEU A 49 6.87 -5.42 0.31
N TYR A 50 5.67 -5.81 -0.14
CA TYR A 50 4.41 -5.48 0.53
C TYR A 50 3.64 -6.75 0.82
N HIS A 51 3.12 -6.87 2.04
CA HIS A 51 2.10 -7.84 2.39
C HIS A 51 0.76 -7.15 2.32
N ILE A 52 -0.13 -7.64 1.45
CA ILE A 52 -1.46 -7.09 1.25
C ILE A 52 -2.46 -8.06 1.86
N TYR A 53 -3.23 -7.58 2.83
CA TYR A 53 -4.36 -8.30 3.40
C TYR A 53 -5.62 -7.77 2.73
N PHE A 54 -6.48 -8.66 2.25
CA PHE A 54 -7.65 -8.29 1.48
C PHE A 54 -8.86 -9.13 1.88
N SER A 55 -10.00 -8.48 2.07
CA SER A 55 -11.29 -9.09 2.31
C SER A 55 -12.36 -8.37 1.49
N HIS A 56 -13.40 -9.10 1.09
CA HIS A 56 -14.49 -8.56 0.29
C HIS A 56 -15.80 -9.24 0.67
N ALA A 57 -16.89 -8.47 0.80
CA ALA A 57 -18.21 -9.03 1.13
C ALA A 57 -18.81 -9.88 0.00
N ASP A 58 -18.56 -9.52 -1.25
CA ASP A 58 -18.91 -10.33 -2.43
C ASP A 58 -18.01 -11.55 -2.58
N MET A 59 -18.57 -12.72 -2.29
CA MET A 59 -17.88 -14.01 -2.37
C MET A 59 -17.51 -14.43 -3.80
N GLN A 60 -18.25 -13.98 -4.82
CA GLN A 60 -17.92 -14.32 -6.22
C GLN A 60 -16.64 -13.59 -6.65
N LEU A 61 -16.53 -12.30 -6.33
CA LEU A 61 -15.31 -11.52 -6.57
C LEU A 61 -14.13 -12.05 -5.76
N TYR A 62 -14.35 -12.35 -4.48
CA TYR A 62 -13.33 -12.92 -3.61
C TYR A 62 -12.77 -14.24 -4.16
N GLN A 63 -13.65 -15.18 -4.52
CA GLN A 63 -13.23 -16.49 -5.03
C GLN A 63 -12.53 -16.39 -6.39
N SER A 64 -13.00 -15.50 -7.27
CA SER A 64 -12.36 -15.23 -8.58
C SER A 64 -10.94 -14.66 -8.40
N LEU A 65 -10.76 -13.70 -7.47
CA LEU A 65 -9.44 -13.16 -7.14
C LEU A 65 -8.52 -14.24 -6.55
N LYS A 66 -9.03 -15.02 -5.59
CA LYS A 66 -8.29 -16.11 -4.94
C LYS A 66 -7.77 -17.12 -5.95
N GLU A 67 -8.59 -17.55 -6.90
CA GLU A 67 -8.20 -18.50 -7.92
C GLU A 67 -7.07 -17.97 -8.82
N ARG A 68 -7.18 -16.70 -9.22
CA ARG A 68 -6.14 -16.00 -10.00
C ARG A 68 -4.83 -15.88 -9.24
N LEU A 69 -4.90 -15.56 -7.96
CA LEU A 69 -3.72 -15.47 -7.09
C LEU A 69 -3.03 -16.84 -6.92
N LYS A 70 -3.81 -17.91 -6.71
CA LYS A 70 -3.28 -19.28 -6.59
C LYS A 70 -2.64 -19.78 -7.88
N THR A 71 -3.23 -19.47 -9.02
CA THR A 71 -2.75 -19.89 -10.34
C THR A 71 -1.68 -18.95 -10.93
N HIS A 72 -1.32 -17.89 -10.20
CA HIS A 72 -0.40 -16.84 -10.66
C HIS A 72 -0.84 -16.22 -12.02
N THR A 73 -2.14 -15.96 -12.17
CA THR A 73 -2.70 -15.38 -13.39
C THR A 73 -3.27 -13.98 -13.15
N SER A 74 -3.12 -13.11 -14.14
CA SER A 74 -3.62 -11.74 -14.09
C SER A 74 -4.17 -11.33 -15.45
N VAL A 75 -5.25 -10.54 -15.48
CA VAL A 75 -5.79 -9.99 -16.74
C VAL A 75 -4.81 -8.98 -17.35
N TYR A 76 -4.18 -8.17 -16.50
CA TYR A 76 -3.16 -7.20 -16.88
C TYR A 76 -1.90 -7.42 -16.05
N THR A 77 -0.74 -7.09 -16.62
CA THR A 77 0.53 -7.16 -15.90
C THR A 77 0.50 -6.22 -14.70
N VAL A 78 0.87 -6.77 -13.54
CA VAL A 78 0.92 -6.04 -12.29
C VAL A 78 2.11 -5.08 -12.31
N SER A 79 1.87 -3.83 -11.91
CA SER A 79 2.90 -2.82 -11.81
C SER A 79 2.74 -1.97 -10.54
N LEU A 80 3.86 -1.48 -10.03
CA LEU A 80 3.95 -0.68 -8.81
C LEU A 80 3.85 0.81 -9.14
N GLY A 81 2.67 1.22 -9.61
CA GLY A 81 2.32 2.61 -9.91
C GLY A 81 2.56 3.03 -11.36
N LEU A 82 3.77 2.86 -11.88
CA LEU A 82 4.08 3.11 -13.30
C LEU A 82 4.19 1.78 -14.06
N SER A 83 3.76 1.74 -15.31
CA SER A 83 3.74 0.52 -16.12
C SER A 83 5.12 -0.12 -16.34
N GLN A 84 6.21 0.63 -16.17
CA GLN A 84 7.57 0.09 -16.28
C GLN A 84 8.07 -0.56 -14.98
N LEU A 85 7.37 -0.36 -13.86
CA LEU A 85 7.74 -0.89 -12.54
C LEU A 85 7.01 -2.20 -12.31
N LEU A 86 7.38 -3.23 -13.06
CA LEU A 86 6.72 -4.54 -13.01
C LEU A 86 6.80 -5.14 -11.60
N GLY A 87 5.68 -5.66 -11.11
CA GLY A 87 5.57 -6.33 -9.83
C GLY A 87 5.36 -7.83 -10.00
N ASN A 88 5.90 -8.61 -9.07
CA ASN A 88 5.51 -10.00 -8.89
C ASN A 88 4.48 -10.12 -7.76
N ILE A 89 3.58 -11.08 -7.85
CA ILE A 89 2.59 -11.39 -6.82
C ILE A 89 2.79 -12.83 -6.37
N GLN A 90 2.59 -13.08 -5.08
CA GLN A 90 2.56 -14.42 -4.50
C GLN A 90 1.37 -14.53 -3.57
N PHE A 91 0.56 -15.58 -3.73
CA PHE A 91 -0.49 -15.91 -2.79
C PHE A 91 0.12 -16.53 -1.52
N MET A 92 -0.14 -15.91 -0.37
CA MET A 92 0.42 -16.33 0.92
C MET A 92 -0.54 -17.20 1.75
N GLY A 93 -1.77 -17.40 1.29
CA GLY A 93 -2.80 -18.12 2.02
C GLY A 93 -3.94 -17.23 2.51
N GLU A 94 -4.93 -17.87 3.11
CA GLU A 94 -6.01 -17.24 3.86
C GLU A 94 -5.69 -17.31 5.34
N LYS A 95 -6.12 -16.31 6.11
CA LYS A 95 -5.95 -16.25 7.56
C LYS A 95 -7.28 -15.86 8.19
N GLU A 96 -7.62 -16.48 9.31
CA GLU A 96 -8.73 -16.00 10.12
C GLU A 96 -8.37 -14.68 10.81
N MET A 97 -9.39 -13.87 11.01
CA MET A 97 -9.23 -12.50 11.47
C MET A 97 -10.34 -12.17 12.49
N THR A 98 -9.97 -11.56 13.61
CA THR A 98 -10.91 -11.13 14.64
C THR A 98 -10.82 -9.62 14.84
N MET A 99 -11.97 -8.94 14.73
CA MET A 99 -12.05 -7.51 15.00
C MET A 99 -12.00 -7.24 16.50
N LYS A 100 -11.15 -6.30 16.92
CA LYS A 100 -10.96 -5.88 18.31
C LYS A 100 -10.97 -4.36 18.43
N LYS A 101 -11.36 -3.86 19.60
CA LYS A 101 -11.16 -2.46 20.00
C LYS A 101 -9.78 -2.30 20.63
N GLY A 102 -9.11 -1.19 20.35
CA GLY A 102 -7.86 -0.86 21.03
C GLY A 102 -8.12 -0.02 22.29
N GLU A 103 -7.69 -0.59 23.40
CA GLU A 103 -7.76 0.02 24.73
C GLU A 103 -6.34 0.27 25.25
N ASP A 104 -5.43 -0.66 25.00
CA ASP A 104 -4.03 -0.60 25.37
C ASP A 104 -3.10 -0.35 24.18
N VAL A 105 -1.84 -0.03 24.49
CA VAL A 105 -0.76 0.07 23.51
C VAL A 105 -0.44 -1.33 22.98
N ILE A 106 -0.53 -1.50 21.67
CA ILE A 106 -0.22 -2.76 20.99
C ILE A 106 0.70 -2.53 19.78
N PRO A 107 1.48 -3.54 19.37
CA PRO A 107 2.25 -3.47 18.14
C PRO A 107 1.32 -3.66 16.92
N VAL A 108 1.20 -2.63 16.09
CA VAL A 108 0.49 -2.67 14.81
C VAL A 108 1.48 -2.85 13.66
N HIS A 109 1.31 -3.91 12.88
CA HIS A 109 2.25 -4.35 11.85
C HIS A 109 1.94 -3.78 10.46
N SER A 110 0.72 -3.28 10.24
CA SER A 110 0.36 -2.59 9.01
C SER A 110 0.76 -1.12 9.05
N VAL A 111 0.74 -0.48 7.88
CA VAL A 111 0.68 0.98 7.82
C VAL A 111 -0.61 1.48 8.48
N ILE A 112 -0.59 2.69 9.01
CA ILE A 112 -1.71 3.26 9.76
C ILE A 112 -2.25 4.47 8.98
N PRO A 113 -3.46 4.38 8.40
CA PRO A 113 -4.09 5.53 7.76
C PRO A 113 -4.51 6.58 8.79
N ARG A 114 -4.39 7.86 8.46
CA ARG A 114 -4.63 8.96 9.42
C ARG A 114 -6.04 9.56 9.31
N TRP A 115 -6.75 9.37 8.19
CA TRP A 115 -8.04 10.03 7.95
C TRP A 115 -9.16 9.67 8.93
N LYS A 116 -9.04 8.57 9.68
CA LYS A 116 -10.09 8.08 10.59
C LYS A 116 -9.81 8.26 12.08
N LYS A 117 -8.79 9.04 12.49
CA LYS A 117 -8.28 9.01 13.89
C LYS A 117 -8.02 7.57 14.35
N THR A 118 -7.58 6.73 13.42
CA THR A 118 -7.47 5.28 13.56
C THR A 118 -6.63 4.84 14.75
N VAL A 119 -5.82 5.75 15.29
CA VAL A 119 -5.02 5.62 16.50
C VAL A 119 -5.20 6.84 17.39
N LYS A 120 -5.39 6.59 18.69
CA LYS A 120 -5.51 7.59 19.75
C LYS A 120 -4.15 8.15 20.16
N SER A 121 -3.14 7.28 20.24
CA SER A 121 -1.77 7.63 20.57
C SER A 121 -0.79 6.73 19.82
N ILE A 122 0.41 7.25 19.59
CA ILE A 122 1.53 6.53 18.98
C ILE A 122 2.74 6.74 19.87
N GLU A 123 3.45 5.67 20.19
CA GLU A 123 4.71 5.71 20.91
C GLU A 123 5.87 5.90 19.92
N TYR A 124 6.83 6.72 20.32
CA TYR A 124 8.06 6.98 19.58
C TYR A 124 9.25 6.53 20.43
N PRO A 125 9.51 5.22 20.52
CA PRO A 125 10.66 4.72 21.26
C PRO A 125 11.96 5.23 20.62
N GLU A 126 13.04 5.22 21.41
CA GLU A 126 14.36 5.65 20.93
C GLU A 126 14.80 4.81 19.72
N GLY A 127 15.20 5.49 18.64
CA GLY A 127 15.56 4.84 17.38
C GLY A 127 14.39 4.51 16.44
N ALA A 128 13.14 4.84 16.80
CA ALA A 128 12.00 4.69 15.91
C ALA A 128 12.13 5.60 14.68
N GLU A 129 11.97 5.02 13.49
CA GLU A 129 12.04 5.73 12.20
C GLU A 129 10.64 5.80 11.59
N ILE A 130 9.71 6.50 12.25
CA ILE A 130 8.32 6.63 11.80
C ILE A 130 8.21 7.77 10.77
N PHE A 131 7.72 7.46 9.58
CA PHE A 131 7.51 8.40 8.48
C PHE A 131 6.03 8.52 8.14
N SER A 132 5.71 9.65 7.50
CA SER A 132 4.40 9.93 6.94
C SER A 132 4.50 10.19 5.44
N VAL A 133 3.54 9.68 4.66
CA VAL A 133 3.44 9.93 3.22
C VAL A 133 1.99 10.24 2.86
N ASN A 134 1.80 11.26 2.03
CA ASN A 134 0.51 11.60 1.45
C ASN A 134 0.17 10.64 0.31
N TYR A 135 -1.07 10.16 0.25
CA TYR A 135 -1.60 9.35 -0.85
C TYR A 135 -2.97 9.89 -1.28
N PRO A 136 -3.35 9.72 -2.57
CA PRO A 136 -4.67 10.10 -3.04
C PRO A 136 -5.71 9.12 -2.47
N LEU A 137 -6.70 9.63 -1.75
CA LEU A 137 -7.80 8.82 -1.20
C LEU A 137 -8.92 8.66 -2.24
N HIS A 138 -9.19 9.74 -2.98
CA HIS A 138 -10.15 9.75 -4.07
C HIS A 138 -9.56 10.45 -5.29
N MET A 139 -9.99 10.00 -6.47
CA MET A 139 -9.64 10.61 -7.76
C MET A 139 -10.89 10.63 -8.64
N THR A 140 -11.13 11.77 -9.29
CA THR A 140 -12.20 11.87 -10.28
C THR A 140 -11.92 11.02 -11.52
N PRO A 141 -12.93 10.72 -12.36
CA PRO A 141 -12.72 10.03 -13.64
C PRO A 141 -11.70 10.70 -14.56
N GLU A 142 -11.52 12.02 -14.44
CA GLU A 142 -10.51 12.83 -15.16
C GLU A 142 -9.10 12.71 -14.56
N ARG A 143 -8.91 11.82 -13.58
CA ARG A 143 -7.66 11.57 -12.84
C ARG A 143 -7.17 12.79 -12.05
N VAL A 144 -8.09 13.60 -11.55
CA VAL A 144 -7.79 14.71 -10.65
C VAL A 144 -7.92 14.22 -9.21
N VAL A 145 -6.89 14.44 -8.39
CA VAL A 145 -6.92 14.13 -6.96
C VAL A 145 -7.67 15.25 -6.23
N ASP A 146 -8.83 14.93 -5.69
CA ASP A 146 -9.68 15.84 -4.91
C ASP A 146 -9.59 15.58 -3.39
N ASP A 147 -9.29 14.35 -2.98
CA ASP A 147 -9.08 13.98 -1.58
C ASP A 147 -7.73 13.29 -1.34
N ARG A 148 -7.09 13.61 -0.22
CA ARG A 148 -5.78 13.09 0.18
C ARG A 148 -5.81 12.65 1.64
N ASP A 149 -5.13 11.55 1.91
CA ASP A 149 -4.84 11.13 3.28
C ASP A 149 -3.34 10.89 3.48
N VAL A 150 -2.94 10.75 4.74
CA VAL A 150 -1.60 10.43 5.20
C VAL A 150 -1.59 9.00 5.74
N VAL A 151 -0.62 8.20 5.30
CA VAL A 151 -0.26 6.95 6.00
C VAL A 151 0.96 7.16 6.87
N LEU A 152 0.96 6.51 8.04
CA LEU A 152 2.10 6.38 8.93
C LEU A 152 2.70 4.98 8.81
N PHE A 153 4.02 4.88 8.80
CA PHE A 153 4.74 3.61 8.76
C PHE A 153 6.15 3.76 9.35
N ASP A 154 6.68 2.68 9.90
CA ASP A 154 8.10 2.61 10.25
C ASP A 154 8.93 2.32 8.99
N ARG A 155 10.02 3.06 8.78
CA ARG A 155 10.89 2.93 7.60
C ARG A 155 11.46 1.54 7.45
N ASN A 156 11.76 0.86 8.54
CA ASN A 156 12.36 -0.48 8.53
C ASN A 156 11.31 -1.58 8.46
N GLY A 157 10.02 -1.23 8.48
CA GLY A 157 8.91 -2.16 8.45
C GLY A 157 8.61 -2.79 9.81
N HIS A 158 9.12 -2.21 10.90
CA HIS A 158 8.77 -2.63 12.25
C HIS A 158 7.33 -2.27 12.60
N ALA A 159 6.78 -2.97 13.59
CA ALA A 159 5.47 -2.63 14.12
C ALA A 159 5.51 -1.29 14.86
N ILE A 160 4.48 -0.47 14.65
CA ILE A 160 4.28 0.77 15.37
C ILE A 160 3.52 0.46 16.64
N HIS A 161 4.03 0.91 17.79
CA HIS A 161 3.35 0.78 19.06
C HIS A 161 2.36 1.94 19.22
N CYS A 162 1.06 1.61 19.28
CA CYS A 162 0.00 2.62 19.31
C CYS A 162 -1.26 2.05 19.95
N ILE A 163 -2.19 2.94 20.33
CA ILE A 163 -3.54 2.57 20.77
C ILE A 163 -4.49 2.78 19.58
N PRO A 164 -4.82 1.74 18.78
CA PRO A 164 -5.79 1.88 17.69
C PRO A 164 -7.21 2.06 18.22
N ASP A 165 -8.10 2.67 17.44
CA ASP A 165 -9.53 2.69 17.77
C ASP A 165 -10.12 1.29 17.61
N THR A 166 -9.90 0.71 16.42
CA THR A 166 -10.20 -0.67 16.09
C THR A 166 -9.05 -1.26 15.28
N TYR A 167 -8.84 -2.55 15.45
CA TYR A 167 -7.84 -3.29 14.70
C TYR A 167 -8.34 -4.70 14.45
N CYS A 168 -7.68 -5.37 13.52
CA CYS A 168 -7.89 -6.76 13.24
C CYS A 168 -6.70 -7.57 13.75
N GLN A 169 -6.96 -8.60 14.55
CA GLN A 169 -5.95 -9.55 14.96
C GLN A 169 -6.07 -10.81 14.10
N LEU A 170 -4.97 -11.16 13.45
CA LEU A 170 -4.85 -12.39 12.67
C LEU A 170 -4.53 -13.57 13.58
N GLU A 171 -4.88 -14.77 13.15
CA GLU A 171 -4.52 -16.04 13.83
C GLU A 171 -3.01 -16.19 14.10
N THR A 172 -2.16 -15.52 13.30
CA THR A 172 -0.70 -15.50 13.50
C THR A 172 -0.25 -14.57 14.64
N GLY A 173 -1.17 -13.88 15.32
CA GLY A 173 -0.87 -12.88 16.35
C GLY A 173 -0.54 -11.49 15.81
N GLU A 174 -0.57 -11.31 14.49
CA GLU A 174 -0.31 -10.03 13.83
C GLU A 174 -1.52 -9.09 14.02
N ASN A 175 -1.28 -7.88 14.51
CA ASN A 175 -2.31 -6.83 14.56
C ASN A 175 -2.18 -5.91 13.35
N ILE A 176 -3.27 -5.70 12.63
CA ILE A 176 -3.34 -4.86 11.44
C ILE A 176 -4.52 -3.89 11.52
N VAL A 177 -4.41 -2.79 10.79
CA VAL A 177 -5.43 -1.77 10.65
C VAL A 177 -5.93 -1.78 9.20
N LEU A 178 -7.25 -1.89 9.05
CA LEU A 178 -7.93 -1.91 7.75
C LEU A 178 -8.25 -0.47 7.31
N PHE A 179 -8.22 -0.23 6.00
CA PHE A 179 -8.60 1.05 5.36
C PHE A 179 -10.13 1.19 5.23
#